data_AF-A0A3D0TUL3-F1
#
_entry.id   AF-A0A3D0TUL3-F1
#
_cell.length_a   1.000
_cell.length_b   1.000
_cell.length_c   1.000
_cell.angle_alpha   90.00
_cell.angle_beta   90.00
_cell.angle_gamma   90.00
#
_symmetry.space_group_name_H-M   'P 1'
#
loop_
_entity.id
_entity.type
_entity.pdbx_description
1 polymer ?
#
loop_
_entity_poly.entity_id
_entity_poly.type
_entity_poly.pdbx_seq_one_letter_code
_entity_poly.pdbx_strand_id
1 'polypeptide(L)'
;MIKKAILPVAGLGTRFLPATKAQPKEMLAIVDKPVIQYLVEEAVASGITEIIFVTGRGKRAIEDHFDYSAGLEEVLLKAGKADIYKEVRRISNLA
;
A
#
# COMPACT_ATOMS: atom_id res chain seq x y z
N MET A 1 -1.07 -10.57 23.69
CA MET A 1 -1.63 -9.77 22.58
C MET A 1 -1.05 -10.25 21.27
N ILE A 2 -1.84 -10.22 20.20
CA ILE A 2 -1.39 -10.50 18.83
C ILE A 2 -0.70 -9.24 18.30
N LYS A 3 0.48 -9.38 17.68
CA LYS A 3 1.30 -8.26 17.19
C LYS A 3 1.70 -8.32 15.73
N LYS A 4 1.55 -9.50 15.11
CA LYS A 4 1.93 -9.74 13.72
C LYS A 4 0.71 -10.09 12.88
N ALA A 5 0.62 -9.54 11.68
CA ALA A 5 -0.36 -9.93 10.68
C ALA A 5 0.35 -10.39 9.41
N ILE A 6 -0.13 -11.49 8.82
CA ILE A 6 0.39 -12.04 7.57
C ILE A 6 -0.63 -11.78 6.47
N LEU A 7 -0.21 -11.11 5.40
CA LEU A 7 -1.05 -10.73 4.27
C LEU A 7 -0.58 -11.46 2.99
N PRO A 8 -1.27 -12.53 2.56
CA PRO A 8 -0.91 -13.24 1.33
C PRO A 8 -1.39 -12.47 0.08
N VAL A 9 -0.43 -11.90 -0.65
CA VAL A 9 -0.67 -11.01 -1.81
C VAL A 9 0.00 -11.49 -3.11
N ALA A 10 0.50 -12.74 -3.14
CA ALA A 10 1.22 -13.32 -4.29
C ALA A 10 0.35 -13.75 -5.49
N GLY A 11 -0.99 -13.64 -5.40
CA GLY A 11 -1.90 -14.18 -6.42
C GLY A 11 -1.94 -13.38 -7.72
N LEU A 12 -2.08 -14.05 -8.87
CA LEU A 12 -2.10 -13.43 -10.21
C LEU A 12 -3.34 -12.58 -10.52
N GLY A 13 -4.40 -12.68 -9.71
CA GLY A 13 -5.60 -11.83 -9.87
C GLY A 13 -6.44 -12.14 -11.12
N THR A 14 -6.45 -13.38 -11.61
CA THR A 14 -7.12 -13.79 -12.87
C THR A 14 -8.61 -13.46 -12.94
N ARG A 15 -9.31 -13.44 -11.80
CA ARG A 15 -10.73 -13.04 -11.69
C ARG A 15 -11.02 -11.57 -12.00
N PHE A 16 -9.98 -10.75 -12.07
CA PHE A 16 -10.06 -9.30 -12.29
C PHE A 16 -9.35 -8.88 -13.58
N LEU A 17 -9.09 -9.83 -14.49
CA LEU A 17 -8.60 -9.50 -15.82
C LEU A 17 -9.67 -8.71 -16.60
N PRO A 18 -9.27 -7.77 -17.48
CA PRO A 18 -7.88 -7.45 -17.84
C PRO A 18 -7.17 -6.50 -16.88
N ALA A 19 -7.85 -5.92 -15.89
CA ALA A 19 -7.30 -4.88 -15.02
C ALA A 19 -6.03 -5.35 -14.27
N THR A 20 -5.97 -6.62 -13.91
CA THR A 20 -4.87 -7.21 -13.16
C THR A 20 -3.68 -7.70 -13.99
N LYS A 21 -3.70 -7.48 -15.31
CA LYS A 21 -2.60 -7.90 -16.20
C LYS A 21 -1.26 -7.25 -15.82
N ALA A 22 -1.28 -5.99 -15.41
CA ALA A 22 -0.08 -5.20 -15.08
C ALA A 22 -0.08 -4.63 -13.65
N GLN A 23 -1.24 -4.62 -12.98
CA GLN A 23 -1.40 -4.08 -11.64
C GLN A 23 -1.90 -5.17 -10.68
N PRO A 24 -1.34 -5.30 -9.47
CA PRO A 24 -1.87 -6.23 -8.47
C PRO A 24 -3.35 -5.94 -8.18
N LYS A 25 -4.17 -6.97 -7.97
CA LYS A 25 -5.58 -6.78 -7.58
C LYS A 25 -5.71 -5.98 -6.28
N GLU A 26 -4.72 -6.12 -5.41
CA GLU A 26 -4.59 -5.45 -4.11
C GLU A 26 -4.39 -3.93 -4.26
N MET A 27 -3.85 -3.51 -5.41
CA MET A 27 -3.62 -2.11 -5.77
C MET A 27 -4.79 -1.47 -6.52
N LEU A 28 -5.89 -2.19 -6.77
CA LEU A 28 -7.07 -1.58 -7.39
C LEU A 28 -7.68 -0.56 -6.43
N ALA A 29 -7.97 0.65 -6.91
CA ALA A 29 -8.48 1.72 -6.08
C ALA A 29 -9.96 1.53 -5.76
N ILE A 30 -10.33 1.71 -4.50
CA ILE A 30 -11.70 1.97 -4.06
C ILE A 30 -11.76 3.46 -3.79
N VAL A 31 -12.39 4.20 -4.71
CA VAL A 31 -12.37 5.67 -4.77
C VAL A 31 -10.93 6.17 -5.03
N ASP A 32 -10.17 6.47 -3.99
CA ASP A 32 -8.85 7.11 -4.04
C ASP A 32 -7.74 6.29 -3.37
N LYS A 33 -8.09 5.24 -2.62
CA LYS A 33 -7.13 4.38 -1.90
C LYS A 33 -7.11 2.94 -2.46
N PRO A 34 -5.95 2.30 -2.60
CA PRO A 34 -5.88 0.90 -3.00
C PRO A 34 -6.45 -0.01 -1.91
N VAL A 35 -7.04 -1.16 -2.29
CA VAL A 35 -7.63 -2.14 -1.36
C VAL A 35 -6.66 -2.51 -0.22
N ILE A 36 -5.38 -2.71 -0.52
CA ILE A 36 -4.38 -3.11 0.47
C ILE A 36 -4.17 -2.10 1.59
N GLN A 37 -4.33 -0.80 1.30
CA GLN A 37 -4.18 0.24 2.31
C GLN A 37 -5.27 0.14 3.37
N TYR A 38 -6.52 -0.18 3.00
CA TYR A 38 -7.60 -0.39 3.97
C TYR A 38 -7.28 -1.55 4.92
N LEU A 39 -6.74 -2.67 4.40
CA LEU A 39 -6.37 -3.83 5.20
C LEU A 39 -5.24 -3.50 6.19
N VAL A 40 -4.25 -2.73 5.75
CA VAL A 40 -3.15 -2.27 6.60
C VAL A 40 -3.63 -1.30 7.66
N GLU A 41 -4.47 -0.31 7.30
CA GLU A 41 -5.09 0.63 8.24
C GLU A 41 -5.89 -0.10 9.34
N GLU A 42 -6.67 -1.12 8.97
CA GLU A 42 -7.41 -1.96 9.91
C GLU A 42 -6.51 -2.79 10.83
N ALA A 43 -5.45 -3.40 10.28
CA ALA A 43 -4.46 -4.14 11.07
C ALA A 43 -3.77 -3.24 12.11
N VAL A 44 -3.33 -2.04 11.70
CA VAL A 44 -2.72 -1.07 12.62
C VAL A 44 -3.72 -0.62 13.69
N ALA A 45 -4.97 -0.32 13.30
CA ALA A 45 -6.02 0.08 14.24
C ALA A 45 -6.36 -1.01 15.27
N SER A 46 -6.16 -2.29 14.93
CA SER A 46 -6.33 -3.42 15.85
C SER A 46 -5.11 -3.72 16.74
N GLY A 47 -4.04 -2.90 16.64
CA GLY A 47 -2.86 -2.99 17.49
C GLY A 47 -1.77 -3.94 16.98
N ILE A 48 -1.84 -4.34 15.71
CA ILE A 48 -0.75 -5.01 14.98
C ILE A 48 0.38 -3.99 14.74
N THR A 49 1.62 -4.42 14.95
CA THR A 49 2.81 -3.58 14.80
C THR A 49 3.77 -4.12 13.75
N GLU A 50 3.53 -5.32 13.23
CA GLU A 50 4.36 -5.96 12.23
C GLU A 50 3.47 -6.59 11.16
N ILE A 51 3.58 -6.07 9.94
CA ILE A 51 2.81 -6.54 8.78
C ILE A 51 3.76 -7.28 7.86
N ILE A 52 3.43 -8.53 7.55
CA ILE A 52 4.27 -9.43 6.76
C ILE A 52 3.54 -9.75 5.46
N PHE A 53 4.02 -9.19 4.36
CA PHE A 53 3.50 -9.52 3.03
C PHE A 53 4.10 -10.82 2.51
N VAL A 54 3.25 -11.80 2.18
CA VAL A 54 3.66 -12.97 1.39
C VAL A 54 3.43 -12.64 -0.08
N THR A 55 4.50 -12.19 -0.74
CA THR A 55 4.48 -11.59 -2.08
C THR A 55 5.01 -12.53 -3.17
N GLY A 56 4.97 -12.09 -4.43
CA GLY A 56 5.43 -12.85 -5.60
C GLY A 56 5.92 -11.93 -6.73
N ARG A 57 6.32 -12.50 -7.87
CA ARG A 57 6.76 -11.68 -9.03
C ARG A 57 5.62 -10.77 -9.50
N GLY A 58 5.95 -9.50 -9.80
CA GLY A 58 4.98 -8.51 -10.28
C GLY A 58 4.15 -7.81 -9.17
N LYS A 59 4.55 -7.96 -7.90
CA LYS A 59 3.85 -7.38 -6.74
C LYS A 59 4.59 -6.22 -6.07
N ARG A 60 5.68 -5.75 -6.68
CA ARG A 60 6.50 -4.65 -6.15
C ARG A 60 5.71 -3.38 -5.84
N ALA A 61 4.68 -3.08 -6.63
CA ALA A 61 3.81 -1.93 -6.41
C ALA A 61 3.11 -1.93 -5.04
N ILE A 62 2.93 -3.09 -4.39
CA ILE A 62 2.41 -3.18 -3.03
C ILE A 62 3.47 -2.69 -2.04
N GLU A 63 4.70 -3.15 -2.17
CA GLU A 63 5.83 -2.75 -1.32
C GLU A 63 6.13 -1.25 -1.51
N ASP A 64 6.25 -0.79 -2.75
CA ASP A 64 6.51 0.61 -3.09
C ASP A 64 5.42 1.57 -2.57
N HIS A 65 4.17 1.10 -2.38
CA HIS A 65 3.07 1.91 -1.84
C HIS A 65 3.26 2.25 -0.35
N PHE A 66 3.87 1.34 0.41
CA PHE A 66 4.16 1.53 1.84
C PHE A 66 5.60 1.96 2.11
N ASP A 67 6.46 2.06 1.09
CA ASP A 67 7.82 2.57 1.23
C ASP A 67 7.84 4.11 1.17
N TYR A 68 8.98 4.70 1.53
CA TYR A 68 9.22 6.13 1.38
C TYR A 68 9.51 6.49 -0.08
N SER A 69 8.97 7.61 -0.54
CA SER A 69 9.15 8.09 -1.91
C SER A 69 9.79 9.47 -1.94
N ALA A 70 11.10 9.52 -1.66
CA ALA A 70 11.85 10.78 -1.52
C ALA A 70 11.67 11.74 -2.71
N GLY A 71 11.68 11.21 -3.94
CA GLY A 71 11.48 12.03 -5.14
C GLY A 71 10.07 12.62 -5.25
N LEU A 72 9.03 11.83 -4.91
CA LEU A 72 7.65 12.32 -4.89
C LEU A 72 7.44 13.35 -3.77
N GLU A 73 7.98 13.07 -2.59
CA GLU A 73 7.93 13.95 -1.43
C GLU A 73 8.54 15.33 -1.74
N GLU A 74 9.72 15.36 -2.36
CA GLU A 74 10.39 16.60 -2.76
C GLU A 74 9.55 17.39 -3.78
N VAL A 75 8.97 16.71 -4.78
CA VAL A 75 8.10 17.33 -5.79
C VAL A 75 6.86 17.94 -5.13
N LEU A 76 6.23 17.24 -4.19
CA LEU A 76 5.03 17.73 -3.51
C LEU A 76 5.33 18.95 -2.64
N LEU A 77 6.45 18.95 -1.92
CA LEU A 77 6.90 20.10 -1.12
C LEU A 77 7.20 21.31 -2.00
N LYS A 78 7.93 21.13 -3.11
CA LYS A 78 8.22 22.19 -4.09
C LYS A 78 6.96 22.75 -4.73
N ALA A 79 5.95 21.91 -4.96
CA ALA A 79 4.66 22.31 -5.52
C ALA A 79 3.71 22.94 -4.49
N GLY A 80 4.10 23.08 -3.22
CA GLY A 80 3.25 23.63 -2.15
C GLY A 80 2.08 22.71 -1.74
N LYS A 81 2.13 21.42 -2.10
CA LYS A 81 1.05 20.44 -1.86
C LYS A 81 1.20 19.77 -0.49
N ALA A 82 1.20 20.57 0.57
CA ALA A 82 1.51 20.12 1.94
C ALA A 82 0.56 19.02 2.46
N ASP A 83 -0.73 19.09 2.12
CA ASP A 83 -1.70 18.10 2.61
C ASP A 83 -1.51 16.73 1.93
N ILE A 84 -1.23 16.73 0.62
CA ILE A 84 -0.93 15.49 -0.12
C ILE A 84 0.41 14.91 0.36
N TYR A 85 1.41 15.76 0.61
CA TYR A 85 2.67 15.33 1.20
C TYR A 85 2.47 14.59 2.54
N LYS A 86 1.66 15.16 3.44
CA LYS A 86 1.36 14.53 4.73
C LYS A 86 0.68 13.17 4.55
N GLU A 87 -0.24 13.06 3.60
CA GLU A 87 -0.92 11.79 3.33
C GLU A 87 0.03 10.72 2.79
N VAL A 88 0.87 11.06 1.80
CA VAL A 88 1.89 10.14 1.27
C VAL A 88 2.79 9.64 2.40
N ARG A 89 3.30 10.57 3.23
CA ARG A 89 4.16 10.21 4.35
C ARG A 89 3.43 9.38 5.41
N ARG A 90 2.14 9.62 5.63
CA ARG A 90 1.32 8.83 6.57
C ARG A 90 1.26 7.37 6.13
N ILE A 91 1.11 7.10 4.83
CA ILE A 91 1.07 5.74 4.28
C ILE A 91 2.40 5.02 4.55
N SER A 92 3.55 5.67 4.34
CA SER A 92 4.87 5.11 4.63
C SER A 92 5.16 4.88 6.12
N ASN A 93 4.33 5.42 7.01
CA ASN A 93 4.45 5.19 8.46
C ASN A 93 3.52 4.07 8.96
N LEU A 94 2.72 3.44 8.09
CA LEU A 94 1.77 2.40 8.48
C LEU A 94 2.40 1.00 8.58
N ALA A 95 3.44 0.72 7.80
CA ALA A 95 4.02 -0.61 7.65
C ALA A 95 5.55 -0.55 7.56
#